data_AF-A0A7N5JV38-F1
#
_entry.id   AF-A0A7N5JV38-F1
#
_cell.length_a   1.000
_cell.length_b   1.000
_cell.length_c   1.000
_cell.angle_alpha   90.00
_cell.angle_beta   90.00
_cell.angle_gamma   90.00
#
_symmetry.space_group_name_H-M   'P 1'
#
loop_
_entity.id
_entity.type
_entity.pdbx_description
1 polymer ?
#
loop_
_entity_poly.entity_id
_entity_poly.type
_entity_poly.pdbx_seq_one_letter_code
_entity_poly.pdbx_strand_id
1 'polypeptide(L)'
;MSGSPVKRQRMESALDQLKQFTTVVADTGDFHAIEEYKPQDATTNPSLILAAAQMPASQELVEEAIAYGRRLGGSQEEQIKNAIDKLFVLFGVEILKKIPGRVSTEVDARLSFDKDAMVARARRLIELYKEAGISKDRILIKLSSTWEGIQAGNDWKIVPRLLEIITDTKSAGPAQHHPFPKALRRLVTPASLLSP
;
A
#
# COMPACT_ATOMS: atom_id res chain seq x y z
N MET A 1 42.72 -11.89 39.01
CA MET A 1 42.25 -12.37 37.70
C MET A 1 41.05 -11.51 37.31
N SER A 2 41.25 -10.51 36.46
CA SER A 2 40.16 -9.64 35.98
C SER A 2 39.48 -10.29 34.78
N GLY A 3 38.26 -10.79 34.98
CA GLY A 3 37.44 -11.32 33.88
C GLY A 3 37.00 -10.18 32.96
N SER A 4 37.40 -10.24 31.69
CA SER A 4 36.92 -9.33 30.65
C SER A 4 35.39 -9.41 30.55
N PRO A 5 34.67 -8.28 30.44
CA PRO A 5 33.22 -8.31 30.28
C PRO A 5 32.89 -8.88 28.89
N VAL A 6 32.18 -10.01 28.88
CA VAL A 6 31.63 -10.60 27.65
C VAL A 6 30.66 -9.57 27.06
N LYS A 7 31.02 -8.97 25.93
CA LYS A 7 30.11 -8.12 25.14
C LYS A 7 28.88 -8.96 24.80
N ARG A 8 27.74 -8.64 25.41
CA ARG A 8 26.46 -9.28 25.11
C ARG A 8 26.15 -8.98 23.64
N GLN A 9 26.34 -9.97 22.78
CA GLN A 9 26.06 -9.86 21.36
C GLN A 9 24.57 -9.59 21.20
N ARG A 10 24.20 -8.40 20.73
CA ARG A 10 22.80 -8.04 20.50
C ARG A 10 22.32 -8.91 19.35
N MET A 11 21.55 -9.95 19.65
CA MET A 11 20.91 -10.75 18.61
C MET A 11 19.97 -9.84 17.83
N GLU A 12 20.11 -9.84 16.51
CA GLU A 12 19.23 -9.12 15.60
C GLU A 12 17.80 -9.63 15.77
N SER A 13 16.83 -8.70 15.77
CA SER A 13 15.41 -9.09 15.85
C SER A 13 14.98 -9.86 14.60
N ALA A 14 13.89 -10.61 14.67
CA ALA A 14 13.33 -11.28 13.49
C ALA A 14 13.00 -10.26 12.36
N LEU A 15 12.61 -9.03 12.71
CA LEU A 15 12.37 -7.96 11.76
C LEU A 15 13.66 -7.49 11.08
N ASP A 16 14.76 -7.36 11.84
CA ASP A 16 16.06 -6.96 11.28
C ASP A 16 16.59 -8.02 10.32
N GLN A 17 16.41 -9.30 10.64
CA GLN A 17 16.74 -10.42 9.75
C GLN A 17 15.87 -10.41 8.50
N LEU A 18 14.55 -10.17 8.62
CA LEU A 18 13.64 -10.10 7.47
C LEU A 18 14.04 -9.01 6.47
N LYS A 19 14.51 -7.85 6.96
CA LYS A 19 14.99 -6.74 6.13
C LYS A 19 16.19 -7.10 5.24
N GLN A 20 16.93 -8.16 5.55
CA GLN A 20 18.04 -8.64 4.73
C GLN A 20 17.57 -9.40 3.48
N PHE A 21 16.33 -9.92 3.49
CA PHE A 21 15.78 -10.75 2.40
C PHE A 21 14.62 -10.07 1.66
N THR A 22 13.91 -9.17 2.35
CA THR A 22 12.66 -8.58 1.85
C THR A 22 12.62 -7.09 2.14
N THR A 23 12.04 -6.33 1.20
CA THR A 23 11.69 -4.93 1.45
C THR A 23 10.49 -4.86 2.39
N VAL A 24 10.70 -4.33 3.60
CA VAL A 24 9.61 -4.18 4.59
C VAL A 24 8.79 -2.93 4.29
N VAL A 25 7.48 -3.09 4.31
CA VAL A 25 6.47 -2.05 4.07
C VAL A 25 5.54 -1.98 5.29
N ALA A 26 5.21 -0.77 5.74
CA ALA A 26 4.23 -0.59 6.82
C ALA A 26 2.81 -0.44 6.25
N ASP A 27 1.86 -1.25 6.73
CA ASP A 27 0.44 -1.16 6.34
C ASP A 27 -0.36 -0.43 7.41
N THR A 28 -0.37 0.91 7.35
CA THR A 28 -1.04 1.76 8.34
C THR A 28 -1.31 3.16 7.80
N GLY A 29 -2.35 3.82 8.31
CA GLY A 29 -2.59 5.26 8.15
C GLY A 29 -2.00 6.11 9.31
N ASP A 30 -1.56 5.46 10.39
CA ASP A 30 -0.95 6.13 11.54
C ASP A 30 0.52 6.43 11.25
N PHE A 31 0.78 7.67 10.81
CA PHE A 31 2.12 8.16 10.50
C PHE A 31 2.96 8.47 11.74
N HIS A 32 2.39 8.47 12.96
CA HIS A 32 3.17 8.64 14.19
C HIS A 32 3.90 7.34 14.57
N ALA A 33 3.31 6.19 14.27
CA ALA A 33 3.88 4.88 14.58
C ALA A 33 4.88 4.36 13.52
N ILE A 34 4.89 4.95 12.31
CA ILE A 34 5.70 4.45 11.18
C ILE A 34 7.22 4.50 11.45
N GLU A 35 7.73 5.54 12.12
CA GLU A 35 9.17 5.73 12.32
C GLU A 35 9.80 4.63 13.20
N GLU A 36 9.02 4.02 14.10
CA GLU A 36 9.50 2.98 15.03
C GLU A 36 10.13 1.80 14.26
N TYR A 37 9.49 1.40 13.16
CA TYR A 37 9.87 0.21 12.40
C TYR A 37 10.77 0.51 11.20
N LYS A 38 10.99 1.79 10.86
CA LYS A 38 11.79 2.25 9.72
C LYS A 38 11.53 1.43 8.44
N PRO A 39 10.29 1.38 7.95
CA PRO A 39 9.95 0.68 6.71
C PRO A 39 10.52 1.42 5.49
N GLN A 40 10.65 0.71 4.36
CA GLN A 40 11.05 1.30 3.09
C GLN A 40 9.89 2.08 2.46
N ASP A 41 8.75 1.40 2.30
CA ASP A 41 7.51 1.94 1.72
C ASP A 41 6.39 1.88 2.78
N ALA A 42 5.23 2.48 2.49
CA ALA A 42 4.01 2.33 3.28
C ALA A 42 2.77 2.14 2.40
N THR A 43 1.77 1.45 2.92
CA THR A 43 0.47 1.23 2.26
C THR A 43 -0.66 1.75 3.12
N THR A 44 -1.58 2.46 2.49
CA THR A 44 -2.89 2.78 3.09
C THR A 44 -3.99 2.10 2.30
N ASN A 45 -5.19 2.11 2.88
CA ASN A 45 -6.44 1.69 2.26
C ASN A 45 -7.59 2.47 2.92
N PRO A 46 -8.82 2.42 2.38
CA PRO A 46 -9.93 3.21 2.93
C PRO A 46 -10.22 2.95 4.42
N SER A 47 -10.09 1.70 4.87
CA SER A 47 -10.29 1.34 6.29
C SER A 47 -9.20 1.93 7.20
N LEU A 48 -7.94 1.92 6.76
CA LEU A 48 -6.82 2.50 7.50
C LEU A 48 -6.92 4.03 7.58
N ILE A 49 -7.34 4.69 6.49
CA ILE A 49 -7.58 6.14 6.49
C ILE A 49 -8.76 6.48 7.40
N LEU A 50 -9.84 5.70 7.37
CA LEU A 50 -10.99 5.89 8.25
C LEU A 50 -10.56 5.81 9.73
N ALA A 51 -9.82 4.77 10.11
CA ALA A 51 -9.32 4.61 11.47
C ALA A 51 -8.40 5.77 11.87
N ALA A 52 -7.46 6.15 11.00
CA ALA A 52 -6.50 7.22 11.27
C ALA A 52 -7.18 8.61 11.37
N ALA A 53 -8.21 8.88 10.56
CA ALA A 53 -8.98 10.12 10.59
C ALA A 53 -9.82 10.30 11.87
N GLN A 54 -10.11 9.23 12.60
CA GLN A 54 -10.78 9.27 13.89
C GLN A 54 -9.82 9.58 15.05
N MET A 55 -8.51 9.55 14.82
CA MET A 55 -7.51 9.81 15.85
C MET A 55 -7.46 11.31 16.17
N PRO A 56 -7.36 11.71 17.46
CA PRO A 56 -7.23 13.13 17.82
C PRO A 56 -6.04 13.83 17.18
N ALA A 57 -4.93 13.12 17.00
CA ALA A 57 -3.71 13.65 16.39
C ALA A 57 -3.84 14.00 14.89
N SER A 58 -4.86 13.44 14.22
CA SER A 58 -5.10 13.64 12.78
C SER A 58 -6.14 14.73 12.47
N GLN A 59 -6.76 15.35 13.48
CA GLN A 59 -7.90 16.25 13.26
C GLN A 59 -7.53 17.48 12.43
N GLU A 60 -6.30 17.98 12.53
CA GLU A 60 -5.83 19.09 11.68
C GLU A 60 -5.87 18.74 10.19
N LEU A 61 -5.52 17.50 9.82
CA LEU A 61 -5.60 17.02 8.43
C LEU A 61 -7.05 16.91 7.96
N VAL A 62 -7.96 16.46 8.86
CA VAL A 62 -9.39 16.36 8.56
C VAL A 62 -9.98 17.74 8.31
N GLU A 63 -9.68 18.72 9.16
CA GLU A 63 -10.14 20.10 8.99
C GLU A 63 -9.55 20.76 7.74
N GLU A 64 -8.27 20.53 7.42
CA GLU A 64 -7.68 21.01 6.17
C GLU A 64 -8.41 20.43 4.95
N ALA A 65 -8.70 19.12 4.97
CA ALA A 65 -9.43 18.46 3.90
C ALA A 65 -10.85 19.02 3.73
N ILE A 66 -11.57 19.25 4.83
CA ILE A 66 -12.91 19.86 4.83
C ILE A 66 -12.84 21.28 4.26
N ALA A 67 -11.89 22.09 4.72
CA ALA A 67 -11.68 23.45 4.24
C ALA A 67 -11.36 23.48 2.74
N TYR A 68 -10.52 22.55 2.27
CA TYR A 68 -10.19 22.38 0.86
C TYR A 68 -11.44 22.07 0.02
N GLY A 69 -12.26 21.11 0.45
CA GLY A 69 -13.50 20.75 -0.22
C GLY A 69 -14.47 21.94 -0.32
N ARG A 70 -14.69 22.65 0.79
CA ARG A 70 -15.54 23.86 0.84
C ARG A 70 -15.04 24.97 -0.08
N ARG A 71 -13.72 25.20 -0.13
CA ARG A 71 -13.11 26.26 -0.95
C ARG A 71 -13.33 26.05 -2.45
N LEU A 72 -13.35 24.80 -2.92
CA LEU A 72 -13.63 24.50 -4.33
C LEU A 72 -15.10 24.75 -4.72
N GLY A 73 -16.00 24.86 -3.74
CA GLY A 73 -17.43 25.09 -3.97
C GLY A 73 -18.12 23.88 -4.63
N GLY A 74 -19.22 24.16 -5.33
CA GLY A 74 -20.09 23.13 -5.92
C GLY A 74 -21.10 22.55 -4.92
N SER A 75 -21.75 21.48 -5.35
CA SER A 75 -22.71 20.73 -4.53
C SER A 75 -22.06 20.13 -3.28
N GLN A 76 -22.87 19.78 -2.28
CA GLN A 76 -22.38 19.13 -1.06
C GLN A 76 -21.63 17.82 -1.37
N GLU A 77 -22.10 17.05 -2.36
CA GLU A 77 -21.47 15.81 -2.80
C GLU A 77 -20.08 16.05 -3.41
N GLU A 78 -19.94 17.09 -4.24
CA GLU A 78 -18.64 17.48 -4.81
C GLU A 78 -17.67 17.95 -3.73
N GLN A 79 -18.14 18.72 -2.75
CA GLN A 79 -17.30 19.17 -1.63
C GLN A 79 -16.81 17.99 -0.79
N ILE A 80 -17.69 17.02 -0.48
CA ILE A 80 -17.34 15.80 0.26
C ILE A 80 -16.31 14.97 -0.54
N LYS A 81 -16.55 14.78 -1.85
CA LYS A 81 -15.64 14.04 -2.72
C LYS A 81 -14.25 14.68 -2.76
N ASN A 82 -14.19 16.00 -2.94
CA ASN A 82 -12.94 16.74 -2.95
C ASN A 82 -12.23 16.69 -1.59
N ALA A 83 -12.98 16.77 -0.48
CA ALA A 83 -12.42 16.65 0.86
C ALA A 83 -11.83 15.25 1.10
N ILE A 84 -12.54 14.17 0.74
CA ILE A 84 -12.04 12.80 0.90
C ILE A 84 -10.78 12.56 0.07
N ASP A 85 -10.77 12.97 -1.20
CA ASP A 85 -9.57 12.84 -2.05
C ASP A 85 -8.37 13.60 -1.45
N LYS A 86 -8.61 14.83 -0.95
CA LYS A 86 -7.57 15.63 -0.27
C LYS A 86 -7.09 14.97 1.02
N LEU A 87 -7.99 14.40 1.81
CA LEU A 87 -7.64 13.73 3.07
C LEU A 87 -6.69 12.55 2.83
N PHE A 88 -6.98 11.70 1.85
CA PHE A 88 -6.12 10.58 1.46
C PHE A 88 -4.71 11.06 1.10
N VAL A 89 -4.63 12.16 0.34
CA VAL A 89 -3.35 12.76 -0.07
C VAL A 89 -2.61 13.35 1.13
N LEU A 90 -3.30 14.03 2.06
CA LEU A 90 -2.67 14.60 3.26
C LEU A 90 -2.03 13.52 4.13
N PHE A 91 -2.72 12.42 4.38
CA PHE A 91 -2.14 11.27 5.07
C PHE A 91 -0.90 10.74 4.35
N GLY A 92 -0.98 10.57 3.03
CA GLY A 92 0.18 10.13 2.25
C GLY A 92 1.36 11.10 2.30
N VAL A 93 1.11 12.41 2.31
CA VAL A 93 2.14 13.44 2.47
C VAL A 93 2.82 13.31 3.84
N GLU A 94 2.07 13.16 4.93
CA GLU A 94 2.67 12.97 6.26
C GLU A 94 3.49 11.67 6.34
N ILE A 95 2.99 10.57 5.77
CA ILE A 95 3.71 9.30 5.67
C ILE A 95 5.03 9.48 4.90
N LEU A 96 5.02 10.18 3.77
CA LEU A 96 6.21 10.38 2.92
C LEU A 96 7.31 11.21 3.58
N LYS A 97 6.99 12.02 4.59
CA LYS A 97 8.00 12.71 5.41
C LYS A 97 8.76 11.73 6.33
N LYS A 98 8.20 10.55 6.57
CA LYS A 98 8.66 9.56 7.56
C LYS A 98 9.37 8.37 6.93
N ILE A 99 9.19 8.14 5.63
CA ILE A 99 9.75 7.00 4.90
C ILE A 99 10.62 7.47 3.71
N PRO A 100 11.66 6.70 3.35
CA PRO A 100 12.50 7.02 2.19
C PRO A 100 11.85 6.64 0.86
N GLY A 101 10.95 5.66 0.86
CA GLY A 101 10.33 5.09 -0.33
C GLY A 101 8.93 5.64 -0.61
N ARG A 102 8.03 4.78 -1.06
CA ARG A 102 6.75 5.17 -1.66
C ARG A 102 5.57 4.99 -0.70
N VAL A 103 4.49 5.73 -0.94
CA VAL A 103 3.20 5.50 -0.28
C VAL A 103 2.18 4.99 -1.29
N SER A 104 1.41 3.96 -0.92
CA SER A 104 0.27 3.52 -1.70
C SER A 104 -1.00 4.22 -1.25
N THR A 105 -1.79 4.75 -2.19
CA THR A 105 -3.08 5.42 -1.94
C THR A 105 -4.15 4.80 -2.82
N GLU A 106 -5.26 4.38 -2.21
CA GLU A 106 -6.30 3.61 -2.87
C GLU A 106 -7.37 4.49 -3.51
N VAL A 107 -7.78 4.12 -4.73
CA VAL A 107 -8.94 4.70 -5.40
C VAL A 107 -10.23 4.22 -4.73
N ASP A 108 -11.26 5.06 -4.74
CA ASP A 108 -12.59 4.73 -4.25
C ASP A 108 -13.10 3.39 -4.79
N ALA A 109 -13.29 2.42 -3.90
CA ALA A 109 -13.68 1.06 -4.24
C ALA A 109 -15.04 0.96 -4.95
N ARG A 110 -15.90 2.00 -4.85
CA ARG A 110 -17.17 2.04 -5.61
C ARG A 110 -16.95 2.14 -7.12
N LEU A 111 -15.76 2.56 -7.54
CA LEU A 111 -15.38 2.67 -8.95
C LEU A 111 -14.78 1.38 -9.51
N SER A 112 -14.67 0.30 -8.71
CA SER A 112 -13.93 -0.91 -9.09
C SER A 112 -14.37 -1.58 -10.39
N PHE A 113 -15.59 -1.31 -10.85
CA PHE A 113 -16.14 -1.86 -12.09
C PHE A 113 -16.33 -0.78 -13.18
N ASP A 114 -15.71 0.38 -13.00
CA ASP A 114 -15.69 1.49 -13.97
C ASP A 114 -14.25 1.90 -14.25
N LYS A 115 -13.72 1.37 -15.35
CA LYS A 115 -12.34 1.58 -15.81
C LYS A 115 -12.01 3.07 -15.93
N ASP A 116 -12.85 3.82 -16.63
CA ASP A 116 -12.57 5.22 -16.95
C ASP A 116 -12.68 6.10 -15.70
N ALA A 117 -13.64 5.82 -14.81
CA ALA A 117 -13.74 6.51 -13.53
C ALA A 117 -12.55 6.21 -12.61
N MET A 118 -12.03 4.98 -12.59
CA MET A 118 -10.80 4.65 -11.86
C MET A 118 -9.60 5.44 -12.39
N VAL A 119 -9.38 5.46 -13.71
CA VAL A 119 -8.28 6.21 -14.33
C VAL A 119 -8.42 7.72 -14.05
N ALA A 120 -9.63 8.26 -14.14
CA ALA A 120 -9.91 9.66 -13.82
C ALA A 120 -9.61 9.97 -12.34
N ARG A 121 -10.00 9.09 -11.41
CA ARG A 121 -9.70 9.29 -9.99
C ARG A 121 -8.21 9.17 -9.69
N ALA A 122 -7.52 8.20 -10.28
CA ALA A 122 -6.08 8.04 -10.15
C ALA A 122 -5.33 9.30 -10.59
N ARG A 123 -5.72 9.89 -11.73
CA ARG A 123 -5.20 11.19 -12.21
C ARG A 123 -5.41 12.29 -11.19
N ARG A 124 -6.62 12.40 -10.64
CA ARG A 124 -6.95 13.42 -9.65
C ARG A 124 -6.07 13.31 -8.41
N LEU A 125 -5.86 12.11 -7.88
CA LEU A 125 -4.99 11.88 -6.72
C LEU A 125 -3.53 12.29 -7.01
N ILE A 126 -3.00 11.94 -8.19
CA ILE A 126 -1.64 12.34 -8.59
C ILE A 126 -1.49 13.86 -8.71
N GLU A 127 -2.48 14.56 -9.29
CA GLU A 127 -2.43 16.03 -9.35
C GLU A 127 -2.49 16.65 -7.95
N LEU A 128 -3.31 16.13 -7.03
CA LEU A 128 -3.34 16.60 -5.64
C LEU A 128 -2.00 16.38 -4.92
N TYR A 129 -1.32 15.25 -5.16
CA TYR A 129 0.04 15.03 -4.64
C TYR A 129 1.04 16.04 -5.22
N LYS A 130 0.94 16.34 -6.51
CA LYS A 130 1.77 17.34 -7.18
C LYS A 130 1.51 18.74 -6.66
N GLU A 131 0.25 19.11 -6.40
CA GLU A 131 -0.13 20.36 -5.72
C GLU A 131 0.53 20.46 -4.33
N ALA A 132 0.71 19.32 -3.64
CA ALA A 132 1.43 19.23 -2.37
C ALA A 132 2.98 19.12 -2.53
N GLY A 133 3.51 19.27 -3.74
CA GLY A 133 4.95 19.22 -4.01
C GLY A 133 5.56 17.82 -4.05
N ILE A 134 4.75 16.77 -4.16
CA ILE A 134 5.22 15.38 -4.18
C ILE A 134 5.30 14.85 -5.63
N SER A 135 6.47 14.32 -6.01
CA SER A 135 6.63 13.63 -7.30
C SER A 135 5.80 12.34 -7.32
N LYS A 136 5.17 12.08 -8.48
CA LYS A 136 4.46 10.81 -8.74
C LYS A 136 5.32 9.57 -8.54
N ASP A 137 6.66 9.67 -8.60
CA ASP A 137 7.58 8.55 -8.37
C ASP A 137 7.57 8.05 -6.91
N ARG A 138 7.08 8.88 -5.97
CA ARG A 138 6.88 8.53 -4.57
C ARG A 138 5.50 7.90 -4.30
N ILE A 139 4.63 7.79 -5.31
CA ILE A 139 3.24 7.40 -5.16
C ILE A 139 2.95 6.10 -5.91
N LEU A 140 2.22 5.19 -5.27
CA LEU A 140 1.58 4.05 -5.89
C LEU A 140 0.06 4.22 -5.81
N ILE A 141 -0.63 4.22 -6.94
CA ILE A 141 -2.10 4.22 -6.93
C ILE A 141 -2.57 2.77 -6.82
N LYS A 142 -3.35 2.49 -5.77
CA LYS A 142 -3.91 1.17 -5.50
C LYS A 142 -5.31 1.09 -6.12
N LEU A 143 -5.53 0.07 -6.94
CA LEU A 143 -6.78 -0.25 -7.61
C LEU A 143 -7.23 -1.65 -7.16
N SER A 144 -8.54 -1.89 -7.13
CA SER A 144 -9.07 -3.24 -6.94
C SER A 144 -8.76 -4.11 -8.16
N SER A 145 -8.33 -5.34 -7.94
CA SER A 145 -7.94 -6.28 -9.02
C SER A 145 -9.14 -6.96 -9.69
N THR A 146 -10.17 -6.18 -10.02
CA THR A 146 -11.25 -6.57 -10.95
C THR A 146 -10.71 -6.55 -12.39
N TRP A 147 -11.49 -7.05 -13.35
CA TRP A 147 -11.12 -6.96 -14.76
C TRP A 147 -10.91 -5.50 -15.19
N GLU A 148 -11.85 -4.62 -14.86
CA GLU A 148 -11.80 -3.19 -15.17
C GLU A 148 -10.61 -2.52 -14.47
N GLY A 149 -10.29 -2.93 -13.24
CA GLY A 149 -9.16 -2.40 -12.48
C GLY A 149 -7.81 -2.78 -13.08
N ILE A 150 -7.65 -4.03 -13.53
CA ILE A 150 -6.46 -4.48 -14.26
C ILE A 150 -6.32 -3.71 -15.58
N GLN A 151 -7.43 -3.54 -16.32
CA GLN A 151 -7.44 -2.78 -17.56
C GLN A 151 -7.14 -1.29 -17.33
N ALA A 152 -7.63 -0.70 -16.24
CA ALA A 152 -7.31 0.67 -15.83
C ALA A 152 -5.82 0.81 -15.53
N GLY A 153 -5.22 -0.14 -14.80
CA GLY A 153 -3.78 -0.17 -14.52
C GLY A 153 -2.92 -0.23 -15.79
N ASN A 154 -3.31 -1.06 -16.76
CA ASN A 154 -2.62 -1.19 -18.06
C ASN A 154 -2.65 0.11 -18.88
N ASP A 155 -3.84 0.70 -19.05
CA ASP A 155 -4.03 1.93 -19.84
C ASP A 155 -3.28 3.13 -19.26
N TRP A 156 -3.20 3.19 -17.94
CA TRP A 156 -2.62 4.29 -17.18
C TRP A 156 -1.09 4.35 -17.29
N LYS A 157 -0.44 3.30 -17.84
CA LYS A 157 1.02 3.12 -17.82
C LYS A 157 1.61 3.34 -16.42
N ILE A 158 0.82 3.06 -15.38
CA ILE A 158 1.35 2.92 -14.03
C ILE A 158 2.01 1.55 -13.97
N VAL A 159 3.32 1.62 -14.22
CA VAL A 159 4.40 0.69 -13.94
C VAL A 159 4.57 -0.52 -14.89
N PRO A 160 5.79 -0.69 -15.43
CA PRO A 160 6.46 -1.99 -15.63
C PRO A 160 6.56 -2.90 -14.38
N ARG A 161 5.71 -2.73 -13.36
CA ARG A 161 5.86 -3.35 -12.03
C ARG A 161 4.60 -3.26 -11.15
N LEU A 162 3.40 -3.30 -11.75
CA LEU A 162 2.16 -3.64 -11.05
C LEU A 162 2.00 -5.17 -10.88
N LEU A 163 3.13 -5.89 -10.94
CA LEU A 163 3.24 -7.34 -10.99
C LEU A 163 4.23 -7.92 -9.95
N GLU A 164 4.60 -7.18 -8.90
CA GLU A 164 5.51 -7.71 -7.85
C GLU A 164 4.79 -8.11 -6.54
N ILE A 165 3.45 -8.07 -6.48
CA ILE A 165 2.72 -8.57 -5.30
C ILE A 165 1.82 -9.79 -5.61
N ILE A 166 1.56 -10.15 -6.87
CA ILE A 166 0.66 -11.30 -7.19
C ILE A 166 1.21 -12.30 -8.24
N THR A 167 2.32 -12.06 -8.92
CA THR A 167 2.80 -13.01 -9.95
C THR A 167 4.32 -13.03 -10.08
N ASP A 168 5.01 -13.61 -9.11
CA ASP A 168 6.37 -14.14 -9.34
C ASP A 168 6.32 -15.67 -9.30
N THR A 169 5.82 -16.26 -10.38
CA THR A 169 6.02 -17.67 -10.73
C THR A 169 6.85 -17.84 -12.00
N LYS A 170 7.53 -16.78 -12.46
CA LYS A 170 8.29 -16.80 -13.73
C LYS A 170 9.76 -16.44 -13.61
N SER A 171 10.39 -16.71 -12.47
CA SER A 171 11.85 -16.69 -12.32
C SER A 171 12.45 -17.95 -11.69
N ALA A 172 11.73 -19.08 -11.68
CA ALA A 172 12.36 -20.38 -11.49
C ALA A 172 12.94 -20.87 -12.84
N GLY A 173 14.25 -20.71 -13.02
CA GLY A 173 15.00 -21.47 -14.02
C GLY A 173 14.78 -22.99 -13.85
N PRO A 174 15.18 -23.83 -14.83
CA PRO A 174 14.93 -25.27 -14.76
C PRO A 174 15.48 -25.82 -13.45
N ALA A 175 14.59 -26.35 -12.62
CA ALA A 175 14.93 -26.89 -11.31
C ALA A 175 15.97 -28.01 -11.50
N GLN A 176 17.17 -27.80 -10.96
CA GLN A 176 18.10 -28.90 -10.75
C GLN A 176 17.44 -29.86 -9.75
N HIS A 177 17.23 -31.11 -10.17
CA HIS A 177 16.63 -32.15 -9.36
C HIS A 177 17.52 -32.46 -8.14
N HIS A 178 17.19 -31.87 -7.00
CA HIS A 178 17.53 -32.42 -5.69
C HIS A 178 16.28 -33.09 -5.09
N PRO A 179 16.38 -34.33 -4.61
CA PRO A 179 15.22 -35.06 -4.09
C PRO A 179 14.76 -34.46 -2.76
N PHE A 180 13.49 -34.05 -2.70
CA PHE A 180 12.83 -33.66 -1.44
C PHE A 180 12.70 -34.88 -0.50
N PRO A 181 12.87 -34.69 0.83
CA PRO A 181 12.67 -35.75 1.82
C PRO A 181 11.24 -36.31 1.82
N LYS A 182 11.10 -37.64 1.94
CA LYS A 182 9.84 -38.42 1.84
C LYS A 182 8.76 -38.14 2.91
N ALA A 183 8.91 -37.13 3.76
CA ALA A 183 8.01 -36.90 4.88
C ALA A 183 7.13 -35.66 4.64
N LEU A 184 6.14 -35.76 3.74
CA LEU A 184 4.92 -34.92 3.66
C LEU A 184 4.09 -35.29 2.41
N ARG A 185 3.81 -36.58 2.21
CA ARG A 185 2.75 -37.04 1.29
C ARG A 185 1.60 -37.61 2.11
N ARG A 186 0.63 -36.77 2.48
CA ARG A 186 -0.78 -37.14 2.70
C ARG A 186 -1.61 -35.88 2.94
N LEU A 187 -2.83 -35.90 2.38
CA LEU A 187 -3.87 -34.86 2.35
C LEU A 187 -3.76 -33.87 1.17
N VAL A 188 -4.15 -34.30 -0.03
CA VAL A 188 -5.36 -33.81 -0.74
C VAL A 188 -5.72 -34.87 -1.79
N THR A 189 -6.88 -35.51 -1.67
CA THR A 189 -7.50 -36.32 -2.75
C THR A 189 -8.57 -35.46 -3.42
N PRO A 190 -8.71 -35.45 -4.76
CA PRO A 190 -9.72 -34.67 -5.45
C PRO A 190 -11.06 -35.44 -5.46
N ALA A 191 -12.13 -34.83 -4.96
CA ALA A 191 -13.48 -35.30 -5.23
C ALA A 191 -13.94 -34.67 -6.54
N SER A 192 -13.85 -35.44 -7.63
CA SER A 192 -14.48 -35.16 -8.91
C SER A 192 -15.96 -35.51 -8.87
N LEU A 193 -16.78 -34.63 -9.44
CA LEU A 193 -17.96 -34.89 -10.28
C LEU A 193 -19.07 -35.80 -9.71
N LEU A 194 -20.30 -35.28 -9.65
CA LEU A 194 -21.51 -35.90 -10.22
C LEU A 194 -22.70 -34.93 -10.05
N SER A 195 -23.12 -34.34 -11.18
CA SER A 195 -24.54 -34.03 -11.45
C SER A 195 -25.08 -35.16 -12.33
N PRO A 196 -26.39 -35.40 -12.27
CA PRO A 196 -27.24 -34.94 -13.37
C PRO A 196 -28.22 -33.85 -12.96
#